data_AF-A0ABD8CZD4-F1
#
_entry.id   AF-A0ABD8CZD4-F1
#
_cell.length_a   1.000
_cell.length_b   1.000
_cell.length_c   1.000
_cell.angle_alpha   90.00
_cell.angle_beta   90.00
_cell.angle_gamma   90.00
#
_symmetry.space_group_name_H-M   'P 1'
#
loop_
_entity.id
_entity.type
_entity.pdbx_description
1 polymer ?
#
loop_
_entity_poly.entity_id
_entity_poly.type
_entity_poly.pdbx_seq_one_letter_code
_entity_poly.pdbx_strand_id
1 'polypeptide(L)'
;MATGFCSSFGLLVVLLLKNVADVGAFPSVPLFSLFTNAVSRAQYIHMLAADTYRDYERTYITDEQRHSNKNSHVVSCYSETIPYPTDKDNTHQKSDLELLRFSLNLIQSWLNPVQALNKVFSNNLVFGSSDVYERLKYLEEGIQALMQELEDGSFRSFPFLRPPYERFDINLRSDDALVKVYGLLSCFKKDMHKVETYLKVMKCRRFVESNCTI
;
A
#
# COMPACT_ATOMS: atom_id res chain seq x y z
N MET A 1 35.75 12.95 61.98
CA MET A 1 35.56 13.40 60.59
C MET A 1 35.40 12.16 59.74
N ALA A 2 34.28 12.08 59.01
CA ALA A 2 34.05 11.11 57.94
C ALA A 2 35.19 11.22 56.91
N THR A 3 35.60 10.16 56.22
CA THR A 3 34.95 9.74 54.97
C THR A 3 35.45 8.35 54.55
N GLY A 4 34.52 7.43 54.29
CA GLY A 4 34.85 6.09 53.79
C GLY A 4 33.61 5.39 53.24
N PHE A 5 32.79 6.09 52.47
CA PHE A 5 31.49 5.60 52.00
C PHE A 5 31.22 5.84 50.50
N CYS A 6 32.26 5.99 49.68
CA CYS A 6 32.09 6.27 48.24
C CYS A 6 32.38 5.07 47.31
N SER A 7 32.93 3.96 47.82
CA SER A 7 33.37 2.83 46.97
C SER A 7 32.31 1.74 46.77
N SER A 8 31.45 1.48 47.77
CA SER A 8 30.47 0.37 47.66
C SER A 8 29.23 0.72 46.82
N PHE A 9 28.83 1.99 46.79
CA PHE A 9 27.71 2.45 45.94
C PHE A 9 28.06 2.35 44.45
N GLY A 10 29.29 2.68 44.06
CA GLY A 10 29.75 2.54 42.67
C GLY A 10 29.76 1.09 42.19
N LEU A 11 30.21 0.16 43.03
CA LEU A 11 30.19 -1.28 42.74
C LEU A 11 28.77 -1.84 42.66
N LEU A 12 27.86 -1.39 43.53
CA LEU A 12 26.45 -1.82 43.49
C LEU A 12 25.75 -1.33 42.20
N VAL A 13 26.00 -0.09 41.77
CA VAL A 13 25.43 0.48 40.53
C VAL A 13 25.99 -0.23 39.29
N VAL A 14 27.28 -0.56 39.26
CA VAL A 14 27.89 -1.31 38.14
C VAL A 14 27.38 -2.76 38.08
N LEU A 15 27.13 -3.39 39.23
CA LEU A 15 26.53 -4.73 39.28
C LEU A 15 25.05 -4.71 38.90
N LEU A 16 24.31 -3.63 39.20
CA LEU A 16 22.94 -3.46 38.74
C LEU A 16 22.87 -3.20 37.23
N LEU A 17 23.82 -2.45 36.66
CA LEU A 17 23.91 -2.22 35.20
C LEU A 17 24.36 -3.47 34.43
N LYS A 18 25.22 -4.32 35.01
CA LYS A 18 25.58 -5.63 34.42
C LYS A 18 24.47 -6.67 34.49
N ASN A 19 23.48 -6.46 35.36
CA ASN A 19 22.29 -7.32 35.51
C ASN A 19 21.01 -6.70 34.93
N VAL A 20 21.11 -5.59 34.18
CA VAL A 20 20.12 -5.31 33.15
C VAL A 20 20.36 -6.37 32.08
N ALA A 21 19.79 -7.55 32.32
CA ALA A 21 19.45 -8.46 31.26
C ALA A 21 18.83 -7.60 30.17
N ASP A 22 19.43 -7.67 28.99
CA ASP A 22 18.88 -7.20 27.72
C ASP A 22 17.36 -7.20 27.84
N VAL A 23 16.77 -6.00 28.01
CA VAL A 23 15.33 -5.84 28.06
C VAL A 23 14.91 -6.33 26.69
N GLY A 24 14.48 -7.60 26.67
CA GLY A 24 14.47 -8.42 25.47
C GLY A 24 13.90 -7.58 24.35
N ALA A 25 14.74 -7.35 23.32
CA ALA A 25 14.25 -6.76 22.09
C ALA A 25 12.94 -7.47 21.78
N PHE A 26 11.83 -6.72 21.75
CA PHE A 26 10.52 -7.29 21.45
C PHE A 26 10.70 -8.22 20.26
N PRO A 27 10.22 -9.48 20.33
CA PRO A 27 10.47 -10.43 19.25
C PRO A 27 10.00 -9.78 17.95
N SER A 28 10.92 -9.66 17.00
CA SER A 28 10.61 -9.04 15.72
C SER A 28 9.43 -9.77 15.10
N VAL A 29 8.50 -9.01 14.51
CA VAL A 29 7.32 -9.60 13.88
C VAL A 29 7.81 -10.55 12.77
N PRO A 30 7.42 -11.84 12.78
CA PRO A 30 7.90 -12.78 11.78
C PRO A 30 7.58 -12.32 10.35
N LEU A 31 8.52 -12.51 9.42
CA LEU A 31 8.34 -12.10 8.01
C LEU A 31 7.06 -12.66 7.38
N PHE A 32 6.69 -13.90 7.72
CA PHE A 32 5.42 -14.50 7.30
C PHE A 32 4.20 -13.70 7.77
N SER A 33 4.22 -13.21 9.00
CA SER A 33 3.15 -12.40 9.59
C SER A 33 3.08 -11.03 8.91
N LEU A 34 4.22 -10.42 8.60
CA LEU A 34 4.27 -9.17 7.84
C LEU A 34 3.62 -9.33 6.46
N PHE A 35 3.99 -10.37 5.70
CA PHE A 35 3.37 -10.67 4.41
C PHE A 35 1.87 -10.97 4.55
N THR A 36 1.47 -11.75 5.55
CA THR A 36 0.06 -12.09 5.78
C THR A 36 -0.77 -10.85 6.05
N ASN A 37 -0.27 -9.94 6.90
CA ASN A 37 -0.94 -8.69 7.21
C ASN A 37 -1.01 -7.77 5.98
N ALA A 38 0.08 -7.64 5.22
CA ALA A 38 0.12 -6.81 4.02
C ALA A 38 -0.87 -7.31 2.95
N VAL A 39 -0.89 -8.63 2.67
CA VAL A 39 -1.83 -9.24 1.72
C VAL A 39 -3.27 -9.02 2.17
N SER A 40 -3.58 -9.27 3.45
CA SER A 40 -4.94 -9.07 3.98
C SER A 40 -5.40 -7.62 3.86
N ARG A 41 -4.52 -6.65 4.14
CA ARG A 41 -4.82 -5.22 4.02
C ARG A 41 -5.03 -4.82 2.56
N ALA A 42 -4.17 -5.26 1.65
CA ALA A 42 -4.30 -4.96 0.22
C ALA A 42 -5.58 -5.56 -0.38
N GLN A 43 -5.90 -6.81 -0.03
CA GLN A 43 -7.15 -7.46 -0.46
C GLN A 43 -8.38 -6.70 0.03
N TYR A 44 -8.37 -6.24 1.28
CA TYR A 44 -9.47 -5.42 1.81
C TYR A 44 -9.64 -4.11 1.03
N ILE A 45 -8.54 -3.40 0.76
CA ILE A 45 -8.58 -2.11 0.02
C ILE A 45 -9.05 -2.34 -1.42
N HIS A 46 -8.60 -3.41 -2.08
CA HIS A 46 -9.07 -3.77 -3.41
C HIS A 46 -10.58 -4.08 -3.42
N MET A 47 -11.07 -4.86 -2.46
CA MET A 47 -12.51 -5.14 -2.32
C MET A 47 -13.32 -3.85 -2.19
N LEU A 48 -12.89 -2.95 -1.32
CA LEU A 48 -13.53 -1.66 -1.11
C LEU A 48 -13.50 -0.78 -2.36
N ALA A 49 -12.39 -0.79 -3.11
CA ALA A 49 -12.29 -0.10 -4.39
C ALA A 49 -13.26 -0.67 -5.43
N ALA A 50 -13.39 -2.00 -5.50
CA ALA A 50 -14.30 -2.68 -6.40
C ALA A 50 -15.78 -2.40 -6.06
N ASP A 51 -16.12 -2.41 -4.77
CA ASP A 51 -17.46 -2.07 -4.29
C ASP A 51 -17.81 -0.61 -4.59
N THR A 52 -16.91 0.32 -4.26
CA THR A 52 -17.12 1.76 -4.52
C THR A 52 -17.28 2.03 -6.01
N TYR A 53 -16.43 1.44 -6.86
CA TYR A 53 -16.53 1.58 -8.31
C TYR A 53 -17.88 1.10 -8.83
N ARG A 54 -18.33 -0.07 -8.38
CA ARG A 54 -19.61 -0.66 -8.80
C ARG A 54 -20.80 0.18 -8.35
N ASP A 55 -20.78 0.68 -7.13
CA ASP A 55 -21.88 1.46 -6.57
C ASP A 55 -21.95 2.84 -7.22
N TYR A 56 -20.80 3.46 -7.52
CA TYR A 56 -20.72 4.69 -8.29
C TYR A 56 -21.24 4.51 -9.71
N GLU A 57 -20.81 3.45 -10.40
CA GLU A 57 -21.26 3.13 -11.76
C GLU A 57 -22.78 2.98 -11.84
N ARG A 58 -23.38 2.28 -10.88
CA ARG A 58 -24.83 2.05 -10.81
C ARG A 58 -25.62 3.33 -10.56
N THR A 59 -25.06 4.23 -9.76
CA THR A 59 -25.76 5.44 -9.30
C THR A 59 -25.64 6.60 -10.29
N TYR A 60 -24.48 6.79 -10.90
CA TYR A 60 -24.14 8.03 -11.62
C TYR A 60 -23.89 7.88 -13.12
N ILE A 61 -23.61 6.67 -13.61
CA ILE A 61 -23.23 6.45 -15.01
C ILE A 61 -24.38 5.80 -15.76
N THR A 62 -24.85 6.45 -16.83
CA THR A 62 -25.96 5.95 -17.67
C THR A 62 -25.49 4.78 -18.55
N ASP A 63 -26.42 3.96 -19.03
CA ASP A 63 -26.08 2.84 -19.92
C ASP A 63 -25.38 3.30 -21.21
N GLU A 64 -25.79 4.41 -21.81
CA GLU A 64 -25.14 4.99 -22.99
C GLU A 64 -23.68 5.37 -22.71
N GLN A 65 -23.41 5.95 -21.54
CA GLN A 65 -22.05 6.27 -21.10
C GLN A 65 -21.23 5.00 -20.82
N ARG A 66 -21.83 3.94 -20.28
CA ARG A 66 -21.16 2.64 -20.07
C ARG A 66 -20.71 2.01 -21.39
N HIS A 67 -21.57 2.04 -22.41
CA HIS A 67 -21.25 1.48 -23.73
C HIS A 67 -20.18 2.33 -24.45
N SER A 68 -20.27 3.66 -24.35
CA SER A 68 -19.25 4.58 -24.89
C SER A 68 -17.89 4.40 -24.22
N ASN A 69 -17.85 4.31 -22.88
CA ASN A 69 -16.61 4.12 -22.12
C ASN A 69 -15.98 2.75 -22.29
N LYS A 70 -16.76 1.68 -22.56
CA LYS A 70 -16.20 0.37 -22.93
C LYS A 70 -15.49 0.39 -24.29
N ASN A 71 -15.97 1.25 -25.20
CA ASN A 71 -15.46 1.37 -26.56
C ASN A 71 -14.41 2.48 -26.73
N SER A 72 -14.22 3.32 -25.71
CA SER A 72 -13.35 4.48 -25.75
C SER A 72 -12.29 4.37 -24.66
N HIS A 73 -11.02 4.49 -25.04
CA HIS A 73 -9.84 4.50 -24.16
C HIS A 73 -9.77 5.74 -23.23
N VAL A 74 -10.90 6.28 -22.76
CA VAL A 74 -11.01 7.62 -22.17
C VAL A 74 -10.17 7.80 -20.91
N VAL A 75 -9.87 6.72 -20.16
CA VAL A 75 -9.02 6.82 -18.97
C VAL A 75 -7.95 5.75 -18.98
N SER A 76 -6.84 6.07 -19.65
CA SER A 76 -5.57 5.36 -19.44
C SER A 76 -5.12 5.63 -18.01
N CYS A 77 -5.04 4.56 -17.22
CA CYS A 77 -4.46 4.65 -15.89
C CYS A 77 -2.96 4.80 -16.05
N TYR A 78 -2.33 5.73 -15.34
CA TYR A 78 -0.87 5.88 -15.45
C TYR A 78 -0.14 4.56 -15.18
N SER A 79 -0.69 3.76 -14.27
CA SER A 79 -0.17 2.45 -13.90
C SER A 79 -0.09 1.46 -15.05
N GLU A 80 -0.58 1.76 -16.25
CA GLU A 80 -0.38 0.95 -17.46
C GLU A 80 1.10 0.72 -17.79
N THR A 81 1.98 1.65 -17.39
CA THR A 81 3.43 1.49 -17.50
C THR A 81 4.04 0.54 -16.46
N ILE A 82 3.29 0.18 -15.42
CA ILE A 82 3.73 -0.72 -14.35
C ILE A 82 3.31 -2.16 -14.72
N PRO A 83 4.27 -3.10 -14.84
CA PRO A 83 4.05 -4.42 -15.44
C PRO A 83 3.06 -5.28 -14.65
N TYR A 84 2.05 -5.86 -15.32
CA TYR A 84 1.07 -6.69 -14.61
C TYR A 84 1.61 -8.09 -14.27
N PRO A 85 1.29 -8.66 -13.09
CA PRO A 85 1.75 -9.98 -12.66
C PRO A 85 1.42 -11.19 -13.53
N THR A 86 0.39 -11.09 -14.39
CA THR A 86 -0.08 -12.20 -15.22
C THR A 86 0.32 -12.07 -16.69
N ASP A 87 1.08 -11.04 -17.06
CA ASP A 87 1.81 -11.09 -18.32
C ASP A 87 2.83 -12.22 -18.19
N LYS A 88 2.51 -13.33 -18.87
CA LYS A 88 3.11 -14.67 -18.70
C LYS A 88 4.65 -14.70 -18.71
N ASP A 89 5.32 -13.65 -19.18
CA ASP A 89 6.77 -13.61 -19.33
C ASP A 89 7.54 -12.81 -18.26
N ASN A 90 6.90 -11.90 -17.49
CA ASN A 90 7.66 -10.82 -16.85
C ASN A 90 7.72 -10.86 -15.31
N THR A 91 6.77 -11.49 -14.64
CA THR A 91 6.63 -11.32 -13.19
C THR A 91 7.55 -12.22 -12.41
N HIS A 92 7.75 -13.46 -12.85
CA HIS A 92 8.76 -14.37 -12.28
C HIS A 92 10.19 -13.84 -12.40
N GLN A 93 10.45 -12.92 -13.35
CA GLN A 93 11.77 -12.30 -13.51
C GLN A 93 12.02 -11.14 -12.53
N LYS A 94 10.97 -10.54 -11.95
CA LYS A 94 11.09 -9.41 -11.03
C LYS A 94 11.37 -9.86 -9.60
N SER A 95 12.36 -9.22 -8.97
CA SER A 95 12.71 -9.46 -7.57
C SER A 95 11.61 -9.02 -6.62
N ASP A 96 11.53 -9.62 -5.43
CA ASP A 96 10.54 -9.24 -4.41
C ASP A 96 10.64 -7.74 -4.07
N LEU A 97 11.86 -7.22 -4.00
CA LEU A 97 12.10 -5.81 -3.71
C LEU A 97 11.60 -4.88 -4.84
N GLU A 98 11.71 -5.28 -6.11
CA GLU A 98 11.09 -4.54 -7.22
C GLU A 98 9.56 -4.56 -7.12
N LEU A 99 8.95 -5.70 -6.78
CA LEU A 99 7.50 -5.81 -6.62
C LEU A 99 6.98 -4.99 -5.43
N LEU A 100 7.71 -4.95 -4.32
CA LEU A 100 7.41 -4.07 -3.19
C LEU A 100 7.49 -2.59 -3.58
N ARG A 101 8.48 -2.21 -4.41
CA ARG A 101 8.57 -0.82 -4.91
C ARG A 101 7.42 -0.45 -5.82
N PHE A 102 7.05 -1.32 -6.76
CA PHE A 102 5.87 -1.07 -7.58
C PHE A 102 4.61 -0.93 -6.72
N SER A 103 4.48 -1.77 -5.69
CA SER A 103 3.39 -1.70 -4.73
C SER A 103 3.39 -0.36 -3.97
N LEU A 104 4.53 0.04 -3.42
CA LEU A 104 4.69 1.29 -2.67
C LEU A 104 4.36 2.51 -3.53
N ASN A 105 4.89 2.56 -4.75
CA ASN A 105 4.64 3.65 -5.69
C ASN A 105 3.16 3.78 -6.01
N LEU A 106 2.46 2.66 -6.25
CA LEU A 106 1.02 2.67 -6.47
C LEU A 106 0.29 3.24 -5.26
N ILE A 107 0.58 2.74 -4.05
CA ILE A 107 -0.07 3.21 -2.80
C ILE A 107 0.15 4.71 -2.59
N GLN A 108 1.39 5.18 -2.67
CA GLN A 108 1.74 6.59 -2.48
C GLN A 108 1.08 7.50 -3.51
N SER A 109 0.95 7.02 -4.75
CA SER A 109 0.27 7.79 -5.80
C SER A 109 -1.21 8.00 -5.49
N TRP A 110 -1.85 7.08 -4.77
CA TRP A 110 -3.29 7.15 -4.47
C TRP A 110 -3.63 7.98 -3.23
N LEU A 111 -2.67 8.33 -2.38
CA LEU A 111 -2.91 9.12 -1.17
C LEU A 111 -3.59 10.46 -1.48
N ASN A 112 -3.03 11.24 -2.41
CA ASN A 112 -3.58 12.55 -2.77
C ASN A 112 -4.95 12.46 -3.47
N PRO A 113 -5.15 11.62 -4.51
CA PRO A 113 -6.45 11.47 -5.15
C PRO A 113 -7.54 11.00 -4.20
N VAL A 114 -7.27 10.03 -3.31
CA VAL A 114 -8.26 9.57 -2.32
C VAL A 114 -8.60 10.69 -1.33
N GLN A 115 -7.60 11.42 -0.85
CA GLN A 115 -7.86 12.54 0.05
C GLN A 115 -8.70 13.64 -0.62
N ALA A 116 -8.44 13.93 -1.91
CA ALA A 116 -9.20 14.91 -2.67
C ALA A 116 -10.64 14.44 -2.94
N LEU A 117 -10.84 13.17 -3.30
CA LEU A 117 -12.17 12.56 -3.44
C LEU A 117 -12.97 12.64 -2.14
N ASN A 118 -12.37 12.31 -0.99
CA ASN A 118 -13.03 12.39 0.31
C ASN A 118 -13.48 13.83 0.66
N LYS A 119 -12.66 14.84 0.30
CA LYS A 119 -13.00 16.26 0.51
C LYS A 119 -14.15 16.74 -0.36
N VAL A 120 -14.22 16.26 -1.60
CA VAL A 120 -15.29 16.62 -2.54
C VAL A 120 -16.61 15.95 -2.15
N PHE A 121 -16.55 14.67 -1.78
CA PHE A 121 -17.71 13.81 -1.57
C PHE A 121 -18.00 13.59 -0.08
N SER A 122 -17.93 14.66 0.72
CA SER A 122 -18.05 14.65 2.19
C SER A 122 -19.33 14.01 2.76
N ASN A 123 -20.29 13.62 1.92
CA ASN A 123 -21.54 12.93 2.28
C ASN A 123 -21.45 11.39 2.10
N ASN A 124 -20.26 10.78 2.21
CA ASN A 124 -20.04 9.33 2.02
C ASN A 124 -20.40 8.80 0.62
N LEU A 125 -20.51 9.69 -0.38
CA LEU A 125 -20.90 9.33 -1.76
C LEU A 125 -19.84 8.48 -2.46
N VAL A 126 -18.58 8.65 -2.09
CA VAL A 126 -17.44 7.91 -2.62
C VAL A 126 -16.67 7.36 -1.41
N PHE A 127 -16.40 6.05 -1.42
CA PHE A 127 -15.76 5.28 -0.34
C PHE A 127 -16.56 5.10 0.97
N GLY A 128 -17.79 5.59 1.06
CA GLY A 128 -18.66 5.37 2.22
C GLY A 128 -18.07 5.94 3.51
N SER A 129 -18.41 5.35 4.67
CA SER A 129 -17.77 5.64 5.96
C SER A 129 -16.39 4.99 6.12
N SER A 130 -15.85 4.38 5.06
CA SER A 130 -14.56 3.71 5.14
C SER A 130 -13.42 4.70 5.00
N ASP A 131 -12.53 4.70 5.99
CA ASP A 131 -11.30 5.47 5.93
C ASP A 131 -10.26 4.81 5.01
N VAL A 132 -10.47 4.94 3.68
CA VAL A 132 -9.56 4.41 2.66
C VAL A 132 -8.18 5.04 2.78
N TYR A 133 -8.11 6.32 3.13
CA TYR A 133 -6.86 7.05 3.27
C TYR A 133 -5.99 6.43 4.37
N GLU A 134 -6.54 6.26 5.57
CA GLU A 134 -5.81 5.63 6.67
C GLU A 134 -5.42 4.18 6.34
N ARG A 135 -6.28 3.43 5.65
CA ARG A 135 -5.96 2.07 5.19
C ARG A 135 -4.79 2.04 4.20
N LEU A 136 -4.72 3.00 3.28
CA LEU A 136 -3.58 3.16 2.38
C LEU A 136 -2.30 3.49 3.15
N LYS A 137 -2.36 4.39 4.15
CA LYS A 137 -1.22 4.72 5.02
C LYS A 137 -0.72 3.50 5.80
N TYR A 138 -1.62 2.71 6.39
CA TYR A 138 -1.25 1.49 7.08
C TYR A 138 -0.66 0.41 6.16
N LEU A 139 -1.06 0.38 4.89
CA LEU A 139 -0.45 -0.52 3.92
C LEU A 139 0.91 0.00 3.44
N GLU A 140 1.07 1.32 3.27
CA GLU A 140 2.35 1.98 2.98
C GLU A 140 3.41 1.61 4.02
N GLU A 141 3.08 1.78 5.31
CA GLU A 141 3.95 1.43 6.44
C GLU A 141 4.30 -0.07 6.44
N GLY A 142 3.32 -0.93 6.18
CA GLY A 142 3.53 -2.38 6.10
C GLY A 142 4.46 -2.80 4.95
N ILE A 143 4.35 -2.13 3.80
CA ILE A 143 5.24 -2.35 2.65
C ILE A 143 6.65 -1.84 2.97
N GLN A 144 6.78 -0.67 3.62
CA GLN A 144 8.09 -0.15 4.03
C GLN A 144 8.79 -1.07 5.03
N ALA A 145 8.06 -1.62 6.00
CA ALA A 145 8.60 -2.61 6.93
C ALA A 145 9.05 -3.88 6.20
N LEU A 146 8.26 -4.39 5.23
CA LEU A 146 8.67 -5.51 4.39
C LEU A 146 9.93 -5.21 3.57
N MET A 147 10.08 -3.99 3.04
CA MET A 147 11.28 -3.61 2.33
C MET A 147 12.50 -3.60 3.24
N GLN A 148 12.37 -3.07 4.46
CA GLN A 148 13.44 -3.06 5.46
C GLN A 148 13.88 -4.48 5.86
N GLU A 149 12.94 -5.39 6.08
CA GLU A 149 13.23 -6.79 6.44
C GLU A 149 13.86 -7.59 5.30
N LEU A 150 13.69 -7.16 4.05
CA LEU A 150 14.25 -7.83 2.86
C LEU A 150 15.54 -7.20 2.34
N GLU A 151 15.95 -6.05 2.85
CA GLU A 151 17.19 -5.38 2.46
C GLU A 151 18.38 -5.91 3.29
N ASP A 152 19.24 -6.74 2.68
CA ASP A 152 20.47 -7.29 3.28
C ASP A 152 21.62 -6.25 3.44
N GLY A 153 21.31 -4.99 3.77
CA GLY A 153 22.31 -3.93 3.96
C GLY A 153 22.96 -3.38 2.68
N SER A 154 22.54 -3.83 1.49
CA SER A 154 22.86 -3.16 0.23
C SER A 154 21.87 -2.02 -0.01
N PHE A 155 22.19 -0.83 0.49
CA PHE A 155 21.47 0.40 0.15
C PHE A 155 21.74 0.74 -1.32
N ARG A 156 21.04 0.07 -2.24
CA ARG A 156 20.92 0.58 -3.60
C ARG A 156 19.93 1.73 -3.49
N SER A 157 20.43 2.95 -3.58
CA SER A 157 19.59 4.13 -3.85
C SER A 157 18.87 3.85 -5.16
N PHE A 158 17.59 3.50 -5.09
CA PHE A 158 16.78 3.34 -6.28
C PHE A 158 16.22 4.70 -6.68
N PRO A 159 16.14 5.01 -7.99
CA PRO A 159 15.60 6.27 -8.45
C PRO A 159 14.23 6.51 -7.86
N PHE A 160 14.02 7.68 -7.25
CA PHE A 160 12.72 8.14 -6.80
C PHE A 160 11.78 8.16 -8.01
N LEU A 161 10.85 7.20 -8.07
CA LEU A 161 9.80 7.22 -9.07
C LEU A 161 8.75 8.20 -8.58
N ARG A 162 8.69 9.37 -9.22
CA ARG A 162 7.71 10.39 -8.91
C ARG A 162 6.30 9.77 -8.99
N PRO A 163 5.47 9.86 -7.92
CA PRO A 163 4.16 9.27 -7.91
C PRO A 163 3.29 9.85 -9.05
N PRO A 164 2.77 9.04 -9.96
CA PRO A 164 2.02 9.51 -11.11
C PRO A 164 0.83 10.42 -10.90
N TYR A 165 0.11 10.24 -9.81
CA TYR A 165 -1.10 11.02 -9.54
C TYR A 165 -0.83 12.23 -8.63
N GLU A 166 0.44 12.60 -8.39
CA GLU A 166 0.82 13.76 -7.57
C GLU A 166 0.24 15.07 -8.12
N ARG A 167 -0.04 15.15 -9.43
CA ARG A 167 -0.63 16.33 -10.10
C ARG A 167 -2.08 16.14 -10.54
N PHE A 168 -2.81 15.17 -10.02
CA PHE A 168 -4.20 14.97 -10.45
C PHE A 168 -5.09 16.07 -9.87
N ASP A 169 -5.33 17.11 -10.68
CA ASP A 169 -6.22 18.21 -10.34
C ASP A 169 -7.67 17.79 -10.57
N ILE A 170 -8.40 17.60 -9.49
CA ILE A 170 -9.82 17.27 -9.49
C ILE A 170 -10.60 18.56 -9.79
N ASN A 171 -10.51 19.07 -11.02
CA ASN A 171 -11.37 20.15 -11.47
C ASN A 171 -12.76 19.60 -11.85
N LEU A 172 -13.61 19.47 -10.84
CA LEU A 172 -14.98 18.94 -10.95
C LEU A 172 -16.01 19.98 -11.44
N ARG A 173 -15.56 21.15 -11.89
CA ARG A 173 -16.46 22.19 -12.38
C ARG A 173 -16.92 21.98 -13.83
N SER A 174 -16.49 20.92 -14.50
CA SER A 174 -16.90 20.58 -15.88
C SER A 174 -18.07 19.57 -15.89
N ASP A 175 -18.92 19.62 -16.92
CA ASP A 175 -20.02 18.67 -17.13
C ASP A 175 -19.56 17.19 -17.15
N ASP A 176 -18.29 16.93 -17.48
CA ASP A 176 -17.69 15.58 -17.48
C ASP A 176 -17.18 15.09 -16.11
N ALA A 177 -17.47 15.81 -15.01
CA ALA A 177 -16.95 15.50 -13.68
C ALA A 177 -17.27 14.07 -13.21
N LEU A 178 -18.49 13.59 -13.47
CA LEU A 178 -18.92 12.24 -13.09
C LEU A 178 -18.14 11.15 -13.84
N VAL A 179 -17.90 11.37 -15.14
CA VAL A 179 -17.15 10.44 -15.99
C VAL A 179 -15.67 10.40 -15.58
N LYS A 180 -15.09 11.55 -15.24
CA LYS A 180 -13.71 11.64 -14.72
C LYS A 180 -13.55 10.89 -13.40
N VAL A 181 -14.49 11.07 -12.46
CA VAL A 181 -14.48 10.35 -11.18
C VAL A 181 -14.66 8.85 -11.41
N TYR A 182 -15.58 8.45 -12.29
CA TYR A 182 -15.76 7.04 -12.67
C TYR A 182 -14.47 6.40 -13.20
N GLY A 183 -13.77 7.09 -14.11
CA GLY A 183 -12.49 6.60 -14.63
C GLY A 183 -11.40 6.53 -13.56
N LEU A 184 -11.34 7.51 -12.66
CA LEU A 184 -10.41 7.50 -11.54
C LEU A 184 -10.67 6.32 -10.60
N LEU A 185 -11.93 6.03 -10.27
CA LEU A 185 -12.31 4.86 -9.47
C LEU A 185 -11.98 3.54 -10.18
N SER A 186 -12.12 3.50 -11.51
CA SER A 186 -11.69 2.35 -12.32
C SER A 186 -10.19 2.10 -12.18
N CYS A 187 -9.39 3.17 -12.25
CA CYS A 187 -7.95 3.09 -12.06
C CYS A 187 -7.56 2.70 -10.63
N PHE A 188 -8.23 3.25 -9.62
CA PHE A 188 -7.98 2.88 -8.24
C PHE A 188 -8.21 1.38 -8.01
N LYS A 189 -9.35 0.86 -8.51
CA LYS A 189 -9.64 -0.58 -8.47
C LYS A 189 -8.55 -1.41 -9.14
N LYS A 190 -8.16 -1.04 -10.37
CA LYS A 190 -7.11 -1.74 -11.15
C LYS A 190 -5.76 -1.74 -10.41
N ASP A 191 -5.39 -0.62 -9.80
CA ASP A 191 -4.11 -0.44 -9.13
C ASP A 191 -4.06 -1.20 -7.81
N MET A 192 -5.14 -1.20 -7.04
CA MET A 192 -5.21 -1.98 -5.80
C MET A 192 -5.19 -3.48 -6.08
N HIS A 193 -5.80 -3.92 -7.18
CA HIS A 193 -5.66 -5.30 -7.64
C HIS A 193 -4.21 -5.68 -7.98
N LYS A 194 -3.46 -4.78 -8.62
CA LYS A 194 -2.02 -4.99 -8.88
C LYS A 194 -1.25 -5.15 -7.56
N VAL A 195 -1.46 -4.25 -6.60
CA VAL A 195 -0.81 -4.30 -5.28
C VAL A 195 -1.11 -5.62 -4.56
N GLU A 196 -2.37 -6.01 -4.48
CA GLU A 196 -2.78 -7.29 -3.89
C GLU A 196 -2.06 -8.46 -4.57
N THR A 197 -2.03 -8.46 -5.91
CA THR A 197 -1.43 -9.55 -6.68
C THR A 197 0.08 -9.62 -6.48
N TYR A 198 0.80 -8.49 -6.47
CA TYR A 198 2.24 -8.47 -6.17
C TYR A 198 2.53 -9.07 -4.79
N LEU A 199 1.80 -8.63 -3.77
CA LEU A 199 2.00 -9.11 -2.39
C LEU A 199 1.69 -10.61 -2.27
N LYS A 200 0.62 -11.10 -2.93
CA LYS A 200 0.32 -12.54 -2.99
C LYS A 200 1.43 -13.32 -3.65
N VAL A 201 1.88 -12.92 -4.84
CA VAL A 201 2.96 -13.58 -5.58
C VAL A 201 4.23 -13.70 -4.74
N MET A 202 4.65 -12.62 -4.06
CA MET A 202 5.82 -12.65 -3.18
C MET A 202 5.64 -13.59 -1.99
N LYS A 203 4.47 -13.56 -1.34
CA LYS A 203 4.17 -14.48 -0.23
C LYS A 203 4.24 -15.94 -0.70
N CYS A 204 3.63 -16.25 -1.85
CA CYS A 204 3.64 -17.60 -2.44
C CYS A 204 5.04 -18.09 -2.81
N ARG A 205 5.91 -17.21 -3.31
CA ARG A 205 7.30 -17.55 -3.62
C ARG A 205 8.10 -17.94 -2.38
N ARG A 206 7.85 -17.28 -1.25
CA ARG A 206 8.61 -17.46 -0.02
C ARG A 206 8.09 -18.56 0.87
N PHE A 207 6.78 -18.81 0.85
CA PHE A 207 6.12 -19.70 1.79
C PHE A 207 5.28 -20.74 1.04
N VAL A 208 5.87 -21.90 0.79
CA VAL A 208 5.24 -23.02 0.05
C VAL A 208 3.93 -23.52 0.68
N GLU A 209 3.77 -23.33 2.00
CA GLU A 209 2.55 -23.67 2.75
C GLU A 209 1.38 -22.69 2.54
N SER A 210 1.59 -21.59 1.84
CA SER A 210 0.49 -20.76 1.39
C SER A 210 -0.18 -21.43 0.18
N ASN A 211 -1.38 -22.00 0.38
CA ASN A 211 -2.19 -22.63 -0.67
C ASN A 211 -2.52 -21.61 -1.78
N CYS A 212 -1.58 -21.40 -2.70
CA CYS A 212 -1.65 -20.37 -3.71
C CYS A 212 -2.16 -20.93 -5.04
N THR A 213 -3.34 -20.49 -5.45
CA THR A 213 -3.76 -20.44 -6.85
C THR A 213 -3.42 -19.05 -7.37
N ILE A 214 -2.32 -18.92 -8.11
CA ILE A 214 -1.91 -17.66 -8.78
C ILE A 214 -2.74 -17.48 -10.04
#